data_AF-A0A7S6LZX0-F1
#
_entry.id   AF-A0A7S6LZX0-F1
#
_cell.length_a   1.000
_cell.length_b   1.000
_cell.length_c   1.000
_cell.angle_alpha   90.00
_cell.angle_beta   90.00
_cell.angle_gamma   90.00
#
_symmetry.space_group_name_H-M   'P 1'
#
loop_
_entity.id
_entity.type
_entity.pdbx_description
1 polymer ?
#
loop_
_entity_poly.entity_id
_entity_poly.type
_entity_poly.pdbx_seq_one_letter_code
_entity_poly.pdbx_strand_id
1 'polypeptide(L)' 'MRKGKHLGLIVPSAIIPEARNIVINPNHPMMKEVTIEMIRDFTFDAKLQP' A
#
# COMPACT_ATOMS: atom_id res chain seq x y z
N MET A 1 -3.27 -11.44 11.48
CA MET A 1 -2.46 -10.28 11.93
C MET A 1 -2.18 -10.30 13.45
N ARG A 2 -2.00 -11.47 14.09
CA ARG A 2 -1.78 -11.51 15.54
C ARG A 2 -0.41 -10.91 15.89
N LYS A 3 -0.40 -9.89 16.74
CA LYS A 3 0.76 -9.27 17.44
C LYS A 3 1.69 -8.31 16.68
N GLY A 4 1.30 -7.74 15.54
CA GLY A 4 2.11 -6.68 14.91
C GLY A 4 3.58 -7.05 14.69
N LYS A 5 3.85 -8.34 14.38
CA LYS A 5 5.21 -8.88 14.19
C LYS A 5 5.90 -8.38 12.91
N HIS A 6 5.11 -7.88 11.96
CA HIS A 6 5.57 -7.45 10.65
C HIS A 6 5.11 -6.01 10.39
N LEU A 7 5.97 -5.23 9.73
CA LEU A 7 5.69 -3.83 9.34
C LEU A 7 4.58 -3.74 8.29
N GLY A 8 4.47 -4.74 7.41
CA GLY A 8 3.41 -4.79 6.42
C GLY A 8 3.04 -6.21 6.00
N LEU A 9 1.94 -6.31 5.27
CA LEU A 9 1.44 -7.55 4.68
C LEU A 9 1.17 -7.34 3.19
N ILE A 10 1.70 -8.24 2.38
CA ILE A 10 1.37 -8.34 0.95
C ILE A 10 0.10 -9.15 0.81
N VAL A 11 -0.92 -8.59 0.16
CA VAL A 11 -2.22 -9.23 -0.07
C VAL A 11 -2.57 -9.23 -1.56
N PRO A 12 -3.33 -10.21 -2.06
CA PRO A 12 -3.84 -10.15 -3.43
C PRO A 12 -4.74 -8.92 -3.62
N SER A 13 -4.69 -8.30 -4.79
CA SER A 13 -5.65 -7.25 -5.15
C SER A 13 -7.00 -7.88 -5.48
N ALA A 14 -8.07 -7.25 -5.00
CA ALA A 14 -9.44 -7.70 -5.24
C ALA A 14 -9.96 -7.26 -6.62
N ILE A 15 -9.31 -6.29 -7.25
CA ILE A 15 -9.74 -5.68 -8.52
C ILE A 15 -8.92 -6.25 -9.69
N ILE A 16 -7.60 -6.37 -9.51
CA ILE A 16 -6.67 -6.86 -10.53
C ILE A 16 -6.05 -8.16 -10.00
N PRO A 17 -6.47 -9.35 -10.45
CA PRO A 17 -6.05 -10.64 -9.86
C PRO A 17 -4.54 -10.86 -9.77
N GLU A 18 -3.79 -10.34 -10.72
CA GLU A 18 -2.33 -10.45 -10.82
C GLU A 18 -1.60 -9.40 -9.95
N ALA A 19 -2.31 -8.36 -9.52
CA ALA A 19 -1.73 -7.29 -8.71
C ALA A 19 -1.75 -7.65 -7.21
N ARG A 20 -0.89 -6.96 -6.46
CA ARG A 20 -0.77 -7.11 -5.02
C ARG A 20 -0.81 -5.75 -4.36
N ASN A 21 -1.53 -5.68 -3.24
CA ASN A 21 -1.56 -4.50 -2.38
C ASN A 21 -0.67 -4.74 -1.16
N ILE A 22 -0.18 -3.64 -0.58
CA ILE A 22 0.61 -3.67 0.65
C ILE A 22 -0.21 -2.99 1.75
N VAL A 23 -0.50 -3.72 2.82
CA VAL A 23 -1.10 -3.18 4.04
C VAL A 23 0.02 -2.90 5.03
N ILE A 24 0.27 -1.62 5.32
CA ILE A 24 1.29 -1.20 6.29
C ILE A 24 0.66 -1.12 7.69
N ASN A 25 1.32 -1.67 8.69
CA ASN A 25 0.89 -1.64 10.09
C ASN A 25 1.51 -0.44 10.82
N PRO A 26 0.72 0.60 11.16
CA PRO A 26 1.25 1.80 11.80
C PRO A 26 1.73 1.56 13.23
N ASN A 27 1.25 0.51 13.91
CA ASN A 27 1.66 0.18 15.28
C ASN A 27 2.98 -0.61 15.37
N HIS A 28 3.64 -0.85 14.23
CA HIS A 28 4.92 -1.57 14.20
C HIS A 28 6.09 -0.64 14.61
N PRO A 29 7.06 -1.07 15.43
CA PRO A 29 8.19 -0.23 15.86
C PRO A 29 8.99 0.39 14.70
N MET A 30 9.21 -0.37 13.62
CA MET A 30 9.92 0.11 12.41
C MET A 30 9.09 1.08 11.56
N MET A 31 7.82 1.36 11.90
CA MET A 31 7.06 2.41 11.21
C MET A 31 7.76 3.77 11.31
N LYS A 32 8.58 3.99 12.35
CA LYS A 32 9.41 5.19 12.54
C LYS A 32 10.45 5.41 11.44
N GLU A 33 10.80 4.37 10.71
CA GLU A 33 11.79 4.41 9.62
C GLU A 33 11.13 4.62 8.25
N VAL A 34 9.80 4.59 8.17
CA VAL A 34 9.06 4.80 6.92
C VAL A 34 9.08 6.28 6.57
N THR A 35 9.62 6.59 5.39
CA THR A 35 9.58 7.94 4.81
C THR A 35 8.40 8.07 3.85
N ILE A 36 7.81 9.26 3.81
CA ILE A 36 6.75 9.61 2.87
C ILE A 36 7.27 10.77 2.04
N GLU A 37 7.29 10.59 0.73
CA GLU A 37 7.67 11.62 -0.23
C GLU A 37 6.43 12.09 -0.99
N MET A 38 6.30 13.39 -1.22
CA MET A 38 5.20 13.95 -2.01
C MET A 38 5.49 13.76 -3.49
N ILE A 39 4.75 12.85 -4.14
CA ILE A 39 4.85 12.61 -5.57
C ILE A 39 3.62 13.20 -6.28
N ARG A 40 3.91 14.30 -6.99
CA ARG A 40 3.38 14.88 -8.25
C ARG A 40 2.02 14.47 -8.81
N ASP A 41 1.54 15.38 -9.64
CA ASP A 41 0.21 15.36 -10.21
C ASP A 41 0.00 14.16 -11.15
N PHE A 42 -0.77 13.22 -10.62
CA PHE A 42 -1.41 12.16 -11.37
C PHE A 42 -2.75 12.68 -11.89
N THR A 43 -2.88 12.81 -13.22
CA THR A 43 -4.18 13.12 -13.83
C THR A 43 -4.81 11.84 -14.32
N PHE A 44 -5.88 11.41 -13.64
CA PHE A 44 -6.75 10.34 -14.13
C PHE A 44 -7.52 10.86 -15.36
N ASP A 45 -7.19 10.35 -16.54
CA ASP A 45 -7.89 10.67 -17.79
C ASP A 45 -9.19 9.85 -17.87
N ALA A 46 -10.35 10.41 -18.19
CA ALA A 46 -11.61 9.66 -18.28
C ALA A 46 -11.70 8.69 -19.49
N LYS A 47 -10.70 8.69 -20.39
CA LYS A 47 -10.47 7.56 -21.31
C LYS A 47 -9.85 6.34 -20.61
N LEU A 48 -9.33 6.51 -19.40
CA LEU A 48 -8.82 5.45 -18.53
C LEU A 48 -10.04 4.70 -17.96
N GLN A 49 -10.47 3.68 -18.70
CA GLN A 49 -11.48 2.72 -18.26
C GLN A 49 -10.88 1.76 -17.20
N PRO A 50 -11.71 1.15 -16.32
CA PRO A 50 -11.28 0.38 -15.15
C PRO A 50 -10.30 -0.77 -15.45
#